data_AF-A0AAQ4DYS9-F1
#
_entry.id   AF-A0AAQ4DYS9-F1
#
_cell.length_a   1.000
_cell.length_b   1.000
_cell.length_c   1.000
_cell.angle_alpha   90.00
_cell.angle_beta   90.00
_cell.angle_gamma   90.00
#
_symmetry.space_group_name_H-M   'P 1'
#
loop_
_entity.id
_entity.type
_entity.pdbx_description
1 polymer ?
#
loop_
_entity_poly.entity_id
_entity_poly.type
_entity_poly.pdbx_seq_one_letter_code
_entity_poly.pdbx_strand_id
1 'polypeptide(L)' 'MRDEEDGCQKTTKEPVYAEPQPCVLTPVDMTRWTESEAYMEDVGFVLALNERVKGKKLTGNFIVSDVTSNLLSVLETLG' A
#
# COMPACT_ATOMS: atom_id res chain seq x y z
N MET A 1 36.59 8.51 7.53
CA MET A 1 35.93 8.42 6.21
C MET A 1 35.56 6.97 5.99
N ARG A 2 34.29 6.64 6.29
CA ARG A 2 33.59 5.41 5.92
C ARG A 2 32.15 5.86 5.81
N ASP A 3 31.79 6.27 4.60
CA ASP A 3 30.42 6.57 4.24
C ASP A 3 29.74 5.21 4.07
N GLU A 4 28.81 4.89 4.97
CA GLU A 4 27.91 3.75 4.81
C GLU A 4 26.89 4.14 3.73
N GLU A 5 27.13 3.66 2.51
CA GLU A 5 26.15 3.69 1.44
C GLU A 5 25.01 2.72 1.78
N ASP A 6 24.02 3.21 2.51
CA ASP A 6 22.70 2.55 2.63
C ASP A 6 21.94 2.75 1.31
N GLY A 7 22.44 2.10 0.27
CA GLY A 7 21.85 2.08 -1.06
C GLY A 7 20.63 1.19 -1.05
N CYS A 8 19.45 1.75 -0.79
CA CYS A 8 18.20 1.18 -1.28
C CYS A 8 18.36 1.04 -2.80
N GLN A 9 18.67 -0.17 -3.25
CA GLN A 9 18.87 -0.50 -4.65
C GLN A 9 17.54 -0.27 -5.37
N LYS A 10 17.33 0.96 -5.86
CA LYS A 10 16.22 1.28 -6.74
C LYS A 10 16.46 0.52 -8.04
N THR A 11 15.80 -0.61 -8.19
CA THR A 11 15.82 -1.38 -9.43
C THR A 11 15.26 -0.51 -10.55
N THR A 12 16.11 -0.17 -11.53
CA THR A 12 15.88 0.76 -12.64
C THR A 12 15.04 0.17 -13.78
N LYS A 13 14.13 -0.77 -13.51
CA LYS A 13 13.21 -1.31 -14.52
C LYS A 13 11.80 -0.83 -14.20
N GLU A 14 11.14 -0.23 -15.19
CA GLU A 14 9.72 0.14 -15.07
C GLU A 14 8.89 -1.11 -14.76
N PRO A 15 7.96 -1.05 -13.80
CA PRO A 15 7.12 -2.19 -13.45
C PRO A 15 6.22 -2.54 -14.64
N VAL A 16 6.18 -3.82 -14.99
CA VAL A 16 5.27 -4.34 -16.00
C VAL A 16 3.92 -4.59 -15.34
N TYR A 17 2.90 -3.89 -15.78
CA TYR A 17 1.53 -4.06 -15.28
C TYR A 17 0.83 -5.21 -16.00
N ALA A 18 0.13 -6.04 -15.24
CA ALA A 18 -0.66 -7.17 -15.74
C ALA A 18 -1.95 -7.33 -14.93
N GLU A 19 -2.93 -8.03 -15.49
CA GLU A 19 -4.20 -8.31 -14.80
C GLU A 19 -3.97 -9.28 -13.61
N PRO A 20 -4.41 -8.93 -12.38
CA PRO A 20 -4.26 -9.80 -11.21
C PRO A 20 -4.93 -11.17 -11.41
N GLN A 21 -4.26 -12.24 -10.99
CA GLN A 21 -4.78 -13.60 -11.06
C GLN A 21 -4.99 -14.20 -9.66
N PRO A 22 -5.97 -15.09 -9.46
CA PRO A 22 -6.12 -15.81 -8.20
C PRO A 22 -4.90 -16.67 -7.87
N CYS A 23 -4.24 -16.37 -6.75
CA CYS A 23 -3.00 -17.06 -6.32
C CYS A 23 -3.13 -17.80 -4.98
N VAL A 24 -4.28 -17.70 -4.31
CA VAL A 24 -4.60 -18.39 -3.05
C VAL A 24 -5.89 -19.18 -3.27
N LEU A 25 -5.76 -20.49 -3.49
CA LEU A 25 -6.89 -21.36 -3.86
C LEU A 25 -7.16 -22.42 -2.80
N THR A 26 -6.13 -22.80 -2.06
CA THR A 26 -6.15 -23.81 -1.02
C THR A 26 -5.49 -23.28 0.25
N PRO A 27 -5.75 -23.89 1.42
CA PRO A 27 -5.09 -23.47 2.66
C PRO A 27 -3.56 -23.56 2.63
N VAL A 28 -2.98 -24.43 1.81
CA VAL A 28 -1.51 -24.59 1.68
C VAL A 28 -0.87 -23.38 0.99
N ASP A 29 -1.60 -22.68 0.11
CA ASP A 29 -1.10 -21.49 -0.57
C ASP A 29 -0.87 -20.31 0.38
N MET A 30 -1.46 -20.35 1.59
CA MET A 30 -1.33 -19.30 2.58
C MET A 30 0.11 -19.10 3.05
N THR A 31 0.92 -20.16 3.09
CA THR A 31 2.35 -20.04 3.42
C THR A 31 3.07 -19.14 2.42
N ARG A 32 2.86 -19.38 1.11
CA ARG A 32 3.40 -18.55 0.04
C ARG A 32 2.85 -17.12 0.09
N TRP A 33 1.55 -16.96 0.36
CA TRP A 33 0.93 -15.64 0.49
C TRP A 33 1.59 -14.81 1.58
N THR A 34 1.78 -15.36 2.78
CA THR A 34 2.37 -14.63 3.92
C THR A 34 3.85 -14.26 3.73
N GLU A 35 4.55 -14.93 2.82
CA GLU A 35 5.93 -14.65 2.46
C GLU A 35 6.06 -13.71 1.23
N SER A 36 4.93 -13.35 0.60
CA SER A 36 4.92 -12.55 -0.63
C SER A 36 5.17 -11.07 -0.38
N GLU A 37 5.70 -10.38 -1.41
CA GLU A 37 5.85 -8.92 -1.41
C GLU A 37 4.52 -8.19 -1.24
N ALA A 38 3.47 -8.65 -1.94
CA ALA A 38 2.12 -8.11 -1.81
C ALA A 38 1.62 -8.13 -0.35
N TYR A 39 1.85 -9.23 0.37
CA TYR A 39 1.46 -9.31 1.79
C TYR A 39 2.25 -8.31 2.66
N MET A 40 3.57 -8.19 2.43
CA MET A 40 4.40 -7.23 3.17
C MET A 40 3.97 -5.78 2.90
N GLU A 41 3.67 -5.43 1.66
CA GLU A 41 3.16 -4.12 1.26
C GLU A 41 1.78 -3.84 1.85
N ASP A 42 0.84 -4.78 1.74
CA ASP A 42 -0.52 -4.67 2.25
C ASP A 42 -0.53 -4.44 3.77
N VAL A 43 0.19 -5.27 4.52
CA VAL A 43 0.30 -5.13 5.99
C VAL A 43 1.02 -3.83 6.34
N GLY A 44 2.12 -3.50 5.65
CA GLY A 44 2.86 -2.27 5.86
C GLY A 44 1.99 -1.02 5.65
N PHE A 45 1.19 -1.01 4.60
CA PHE A 45 0.24 0.06 4.29
C PHE A 45 -0.80 0.23 5.40
N VAL A 46 -1.43 -0.86 5.85
CA VAL A 46 -2.42 -0.83 6.95
C VAL A 46 -1.80 -0.30 8.24
N LEU A 47 -0.61 -0.77 8.62
CA LEU A 47 0.08 -0.31 9.83
C LEU A 47 0.46 1.17 9.75
N ALA A 48 0.96 1.62 8.59
CA ALA A 48 1.30 3.02 8.37
C ALA A 48 0.07 3.93 8.49
N LEU A 49 -1.08 3.54 7.92
CA LEU A 49 -2.32 4.28 8.07
C LEU A 49 -2.79 4.33 9.53
N ASN A 50 -2.80 3.18 10.21
CA ASN A 50 -3.21 3.09 11.61
C ASN A 50 -2.44 4.06 12.50
N GLU A 51 -1.11 4.10 12.36
CA GLU A 51 -0.29 5.01 13.15
C GLU A 51 -0.53 6.48 12.77
N ARG A 52 -0.77 6.76 11.48
CA ARG A 52 -1.06 8.13 11.02
C ARG A 52 -2.40 8.67 11.51
N VAL A 53 -3.41 7.84 11.74
CA VAL A 53 -4.75 8.29 12.17
C VAL A 53 -4.97 8.18 13.68
N LYS A 54 -4.08 7.51 14.40
CA LYS A 54 -4.17 7.29 15.85
C LYS A 54 -4.39 8.60 16.63
N GLY A 55 -5.43 8.62 17.46
CA GLY A 55 -5.78 9.76 18.31
C GLY A 55 -6.36 10.98 17.56
N LYS A 56 -6.57 10.90 16.25
CA LYS A 56 -7.19 11.98 15.47
C LYS A 56 -8.70 11.78 15.38
N LYS A 57 -9.44 12.88 15.47
CA LYS A 57 -10.89 12.89 15.26
C LYS A 57 -11.19 12.95 13.78
N LEU A 58 -12.31 12.37 13.36
CA LEU A 58 -12.80 12.49 11.98
C LEU A 58 -13.07 13.94 11.58
N THR A 59 -13.52 14.77 12.52
CA THR A 59 -13.75 16.21 12.34
C THR A 59 -12.47 17.04 12.49
N GLY A 60 -11.30 16.41 12.43
CA GLY A 60 -10.01 17.10 12.45
C GLY A 60 -9.75 17.87 11.16
N ASN A 61 -8.76 18.76 11.19
CA ASN A 61 -8.29 19.43 9.98
C ASN A 61 -7.27 18.52 9.28
N PHE A 62 -7.60 18.07 8.08
CA PHE A 62 -6.75 17.24 7.23
C PHE A 62 -6.52 17.92 5.89
N ILE A 63 -5.36 17.63 5.29
CA ILE A 63 -5.09 18.07 3.93
C ILE A 63 -5.91 17.20 2.99
N VAL A 64 -6.72 17.84 2.15
CA VAL A 64 -7.43 17.20 1.05
C VAL A 64 -6.68 17.56 -0.22
N SER A 65 -6.04 16.56 -0.85
CA SER A 65 -5.36 16.73 -2.13
C SER A 65 -6.32 16.45 -3.29
N ASP A 66 -5.95 16.88 -4.49
CA ASP A 66 -6.72 16.58 -5.72
C ASP A 66 -6.93 15.08 -5.90
N VAL A 67 -5.94 14.24 -5.56
CA VAL A 67 -6.05 12.78 -5.63
C VAL A 67 -7.14 12.28 -4.68
N THR A 68 -7.17 12.76 -3.43
CA THR A 68 -8.22 12.35 -2.47
C THR A 68 -9.60 12.84 -2.88
N SER A 69 -9.71 14.06 -3.44
CA SER A 69 -10.97 14.59 -3.98
C SER A 69 -11.47 13.77 -5.16
N ASN A 70 -10.58 13.41 -6.09
CA ASN A 70 -10.94 12.59 -7.26
C ASN A 70 -11.35 11.17 -6.85
N LEU A 71 -10.70 10.59 -5.83
CA LEU A 71 -11.10 9.30 -5.29
C LEU A 71 -12.51 9.36 -4.69
N LEU A 72 -12.85 10.42 -3.94
CA LEU A 72 -14.20 10.63 -3.42
C LEU A 72 -15.24 10.74 -4.56
N SER A 73 -14.92 11.50 -5.61
CA SER A 73 -15.79 11.63 -6.78
C SER A 73 -16.09 10.30 -7.49
N VAL A 74 -15.09 9.40 -7.58
CA VAL A 74 -15.30 8.04 -8.11
C VAL A 74 -16.25 7.25 -7.21
N LEU A 75 -16.06 7.32 -5.88
CA LEU A 75 -16.93 6.63 -4.93
C LEU A 75 -18.38 7.15 -4.97
N GLU A 76 -18.57 8.45 -5.14
CA GLU A 76 -19.89 9.07 -5.32
C GLU A 76 -20.60 8.62 -6.60
N THR A 77 -19.85 8.24 -7.64
CA THR A 77 -20.40 7.73 -8.90
C THR A 77 -20.88 6.27 -8.77
N LEU A 78 -20.32 5.51 -7.82
CA LEU A 78 -20.63 4.09 -7.60
C LEU A 78 -21.79 3.86 -6.62
N GLY A 79 -22.14 4.85 -5.79
CA GLY A 79 -23.20 4.79 -4.79
C GLY A 79 -24.56 5.17 -5.33
#